data_AF-A0A2U3L8D2-F1
#
_entry.id   AF-A0A2U3L8D2-F1
#
_cell.length_a   1.000
_cell.length_b   1.000
_cell.length_c   1.000
_cell.angle_alpha   90.00
_cell.angle_beta   90.00
_cell.angle_gamma   90.00
#
_symmetry.space_group_name_H-M   'P 1'
#
loop_
_entity.id
_entity.type
_entity.pdbx_description
1 polymer ?
#
loop_
_entity_poly.entity_id
_entity_poly.type
_entity_poly.pdbx_seq_one_letter_code
_entity_poly.pdbx_strand_id
1 'polypeptide(L)'
;MGAALKAIQCVEMVSVGKAVHPRAGDQSYPEFFMQRCTQCKRCTEECPFGAINEDEKANPLPNPTRCRRCGVCMGACPERIISFKNYSVGMIGNMIKSINVPDEYDEKPRILVLACENDAYPAIDMAGIERLSYNPWVRFLPVRCLGSMNLVWMADALSKGIDGILLLGCRHGKDYQCHFIKGSELADIRMSKIKETLDRLVLESDRVRLEQIAITDYSRIPEILDSFAEKLNSLGPNPYKGY
;
A
#
# COMPACT_ATOMS: atom_id res chain seq x y z
N MET A 1 16.29 -23.45 3.12
CA MET A 1 14.91 -23.97 3.29
C MET A 1 13.89 -23.26 2.40
N GLY A 2 13.86 -21.91 2.35
CA GLY A 2 12.87 -21.16 1.56
C GLY A 2 12.79 -21.49 0.05
N ALA A 3 13.92 -21.65 -0.65
CA ALA A 3 13.92 -22.01 -2.08
C ALA A 3 13.28 -23.39 -2.34
N ALA A 4 13.53 -24.37 -1.46
CA ALA A 4 12.93 -25.70 -1.57
C ALA A 4 11.42 -25.65 -1.32
N LEU A 5 10.96 -24.91 -0.30
CA LEU A 5 9.53 -24.70 -0.04
C LEU A 5 8.84 -23.99 -1.21
N LYS A 6 9.52 -23.03 -1.85
CA LYS A 6 8.98 -22.36 -3.04
C LYS A 6 8.89 -23.30 -4.24
N ALA A 7 9.88 -24.17 -4.43
CA ALA A 7 9.83 -25.18 -5.48
C ALA A 7 8.67 -26.17 -5.25
N ILE A 8 8.46 -26.62 -4.01
CA ILE A 8 7.31 -27.45 -3.64
C ILE A 8 5.99 -26.73 -3.96
N GLN A 9 5.85 -25.47 -3.51
CA GLN A 9 4.68 -24.64 -3.83
C GLN A 9 4.47 -24.52 -5.35
N CYS A 10 5.54 -24.39 -6.14
CA CYS A 10 5.43 -24.36 -7.59
C CYS A 10 4.87 -25.65 -8.16
N VAL A 11 5.40 -26.80 -7.76
CA VAL A 11 4.93 -28.11 -8.23
C VAL A 11 3.47 -28.33 -7.84
N GLU A 12 3.11 -28.06 -6.59
CA GLU A 12 1.74 -28.19 -6.08
C GLU A 12 0.76 -27.28 -6.84
N MET A 13 1.09 -26.01 -7.01
CA MET A 13 0.18 -25.06 -7.68
C MET A 13 0.02 -25.37 -9.17
N VAL A 14 1.09 -25.80 -9.85
CA VAL A 14 1.02 -26.26 -11.24
C VAL A 14 0.10 -27.46 -11.38
N SER A 15 0.11 -28.41 -10.44
CA SER A 15 -0.77 -29.59 -10.46
C SER A 15 -2.26 -29.26 -10.45
N VAL A 16 -2.64 -28.09 -9.94
CA VAL A 16 -4.03 -27.59 -9.89
C VAL A 16 -4.27 -26.40 -10.83
N GLY A 17 -3.35 -26.15 -11.77
CA GLY A 17 -3.48 -25.09 -12.77
C GLY A 17 -3.46 -23.67 -12.18
N LYS A 18 -2.83 -23.46 -11.03
CA LYS A 18 -2.76 -22.15 -10.35
C LYS A 18 -1.36 -21.54 -10.47
N ALA A 19 -1.31 -20.22 -10.62
CA ALA A 19 -0.06 -19.48 -10.61
C ALA A 19 0.52 -19.37 -9.19
N VAL A 20 1.84 -19.42 -9.09
CA VAL A 20 2.58 -19.22 -7.84
C VAL A 20 2.77 -17.73 -7.62
N HIS A 21 1.71 -17.07 -7.14
CA HIS A 21 1.77 -15.66 -6.79
C HIS A 21 1.07 -15.42 -5.45
N PRO A 22 1.42 -14.34 -4.73
CA PRO A 22 0.90 -14.08 -3.38
C PRO A 22 -0.63 -14.06 -3.24
N ARG A 23 -1.37 -13.80 -4.33
CA ARG A 23 -2.83 -13.83 -4.36
C ARG A 23 -3.38 -14.91 -5.29
N ALA A 24 -2.74 -16.07 -5.31
CA ALA A 24 -3.23 -17.22 -6.04
C ALA A 24 -4.65 -17.58 -5.56
N GLY A 25 -5.62 -17.57 -6.47
CA GLY A 25 -7.04 -17.75 -6.16
C GLY A 25 -7.86 -16.46 -6.17
N ASP A 26 -7.23 -15.28 -6.16
CA ASP A 26 -7.93 -14.02 -6.43
C ASP A 26 -8.42 -14.03 -7.88
N GLN A 27 -9.73 -14.01 -8.08
CA GLN A 27 -10.34 -14.01 -9.43
C GLN A 27 -10.63 -12.59 -9.94
N SER A 28 -10.28 -11.56 -9.17
CA SER A 28 -10.46 -10.18 -9.59
C SER A 28 -9.36 -9.74 -10.58
N TYR A 29 -9.77 -8.98 -11.57
CA TYR A 29 -8.92 -8.36 -12.59
C TYR A 29 -9.23 -6.86 -12.65
N PRO A 30 -8.31 -6.04 -13.20
CA PRO A 30 -8.57 -4.61 -13.32
C PRO A 30 -9.72 -4.37 -14.30
N GLU A 31 -10.76 -3.70 -13.81
CA GLU A 31 -11.89 -3.17 -14.57
C GLU A 31 -11.70 -1.66 -14.76
N PHE A 32 -12.02 -1.16 -15.95
CA PHE A 32 -11.71 0.21 -16.37
C PHE A 32 -13.01 0.97 -16.68
N PHE A 33 -13.23 2.08 -16.00
CA PHE A 33 -14.31 3.01 -16.34
C PHE A 33 -13.88 3.91 -17.52
N MET A 34 -13.98 3.37 -18.73
CA MET A 34 -13.39 3.96 -19.95
C MET A 34 -13.88 5.35 -20.31
N GLN A 35 -15.08 5.76 -19.85
CA GLN A 35 -15.61 7.12 -20.10
C GLN A 35 -14.72 8.25 -19.54
N ARG A 36 -13.87 7.94 -18.56
CA ARG A 36 -12.93 8.90 -17.95
C ARG A 36 -11.47 8.64 -18.33
N CYS A 37 -11.20 7.74 -19.28
CA CYS A 37 -9.84 7.46 -19.71
C CYS A 37 -9.29 8.64 -20.52
N THR A 38 -8.13 9.14 -20.12
CA THR A 38 -7.40 10.23 -20.81
C THR A 38 -6.27 9.72 -21.71
N GLN A 39 -6.15 8.41 -21.88
CA GLN A 39 -5.08 7.76 -22.66
C GLN A 39 -3.65 8.19 -22.25
N CYS A 40 -3.44 8.56 -20.98
CA CYS A 40 -2.15 9.02 -20.45
C CYS A 40 -1.07 7.94 -20.30
N LYS A 41 -1.37 6.67 -20.63
CA LYS A 41 -0.44 5.52 -20.62
C LYS A 41 0.24 5.15 -19.29
N ARG A 42 0.02 5.87 -18.20
CA ARG A 42 0.66 5.54 -16.91
C ARG A 42 0.40 4.10 -16.44
N CYS A 43 -0.81 3.58 -16.67
CA CYS A 43 -1.15 2.22 -16.27
C CYS A 43 -0.45 1.12 -17.11
N THR A 44 -0.06 1.42 -18.36
CA THR A 44 0.66 0.51 -19.25
C THR A 44 2.16 0.57 -18.93
N GLU A 45 2.72 1.78 -18.82
CA GLU A 45 4.14 2.04 -18.54
C GLU A 45 4.57 1.59 -17.14
N GLU A 46 3.76 1.87 -16.11
CA GLU A 46 4.11 1.53 -14.73
C GLU A 46 3.79 0.07 -14.39
N CYS A 47 3.18 -0.71 -15.31
CA CYS A 47 2.88 -2.11 -15.04
C CYS A 47 4.17 -2.94 -15.01
N PRO A 48 4.59 -3.48 -13.86
CA PRO A 48 5.86 -4.22 -13.75
C PRO A 48 5.89 -5.51 -14.57
N PHE A 49 4.72 -6.03 -14.92
CA PHE A 49 4.55 -7.28 -15.67
C PHE A 49 4.20 -7.03 -17.14
N GLY A 50 4.09 -5.75 -17.53
CA GLY A 50 3.54 -5.27 -18.80
C GLY A 50 2.14 -5.83 -19.12
N ALA A 51 1.37 -6.19 -18.10
CA ALA A 51 0.09 -6.88 -18.25
C ALA A 51 -1.02 -6.03 -18.90
N ILE A 52 -0.72 -4.81 -19.35
CA ILE A 52 -1.66 -3.91 -20.00
C ILE A 52 -0.95 -3.38 -21.25
N ASN A 53 -1.46 -3.76 -22.42
CA ASN A 53 -1.05 -3.24 -23.73
C ASN A 53 -1.91 -2.03 -24.10
N GLU A 54 -1.77 -1.54 -25.33
CA GLU A 54 -2.53 -0.42 -25.88
C GLU A 54 -3.21 -0.84 -27.18
N ASP A 55 -4.43 -0.36 -27.43
CA ASP A 55 -5.06 -0.43 -28.76
C ASP A 55 -4.56 0.71 -29.67
N GLU A 56 -5.06 0.78 -30.91
CA GLU A 56 -4.71 1.83 -31.87
C GLU A 56 -5.01 3.26 -31.38
N LYS A 57 -5.91 3.40 -30.41
CA LYS A 57 -6.32 4.68 -29.80
C LYS A 57 -5.65 4.91 -28.44
N ALA A 58 -4.62 4.14 -28.10
CA ALA A 58 -3.93 4.17 -26.82
C ALA A 58 -4.81 3.84 -25.59
N ASN A 59 -5.95 3.16 -25.79
CA ASN A 59 -6.74 2.65 -24.66
C ASN A 59 -6.05 1.42 -24.05
N PRO A 60 -6.12 1.25 -22.71
CA PRO A 60 -5.53 0.09 -22.05
C PRO A 60 -6.22 -1.22 -22.46
N LEU A 61 -5.43 -2.17 -22.95
CA LEU A 61 -5.83 -3.54 -23.26
C LEU A 61 -5.21 -4.51 -22.23
N PRO A 62 -5.91 -4.82 -21.12
CA PRO A 62 -5.40 -5.72 -20.09
C PRO A 62 -5.29 -7.16 -20.60
N ASN A 63 -4.20 -7.84 -20.24
CA ASN A 63 -3.98 -9.26 -20.46
C ASN A 63 -4.05 -10.03 -19.12
N PRO A 64 -5.15 -10.75 -18.85
CA PRO A 64 -5.34 -11.50 -17.61
C PRO A 64 -4.28 -12.56 -17.32
N THR A 65 -3.62 -13.12 -18.33
CA THR A 65 -2.61 -14.18 -18.14
C THR A 65 -1.28 -13.65 -17.61
N ARG A 66 -1.00 -12.35 -17.84
CA ARG A 66 0.18 -11.65 -17.32
C ARG A 66 -0.09 -10.93 -16.01
N CYS A 67 -1.35 -10.62 -15.72
CA CYS A 67 -1.73 -9.82 -14.56
C CYS A 67 -1.44 -10.55 -13.24
N ARG A 68 -0.67 -9.92 -12.35
CA ARG A 68 -0.40 -10.42 -10.99
C ARG A 68 -1.28 -9.79 -9.92
N ARG A 69 -2.29 -9.02 -10.31
CA ARG A 69 -3.33 -8.44 -9.45
C ARG A 69 -2.79 -7.53 -8.33
N CYS A 70 -1.61 -6.96 -8.52
CA CYS A 70 -0.92 -6.13 -7.54
C CYS A 70 -1.54 -4.75 -7.30
N GLY A 71 -2.41 -4.29 -8.20
CA GLY A 71 -3.05 -2.97 -8.12
C GLY A 71 -2.16 -1.78 -8.49
N VAL A 72 -0.95 -2.01 -9.03
CA VAL A 72 -0.06 -0.89 -9.44
C VAL A 72 -0.70 0.03 -10.47
N CYS A 73 -1.42 -0.53 -11.46
CA CYS A 73 -2.18 0.25 -12.44
C CYS A 73 -3.24 1.14 -11.79
N MET A 74 -3.92 0.64 -10.74
CA MET A 74 -4.88 1.41 -9.96
C MET A 74 -4.23 2.61 -9.25
N GLY A 75 -3.05 2.41 -8.66
CA GLY A 75 -2.27 3.50 -8.05
C GLY A 75 -1.68 4.48 -9.08
N ALA A 76 -1.39 4.01 -10.29
CA ALA A 76 -0.82 4.82 -11.37
C ALA A 76 -1.84 5.73 -12.06
N CYS A 77 -3.12 5.34 -12.07
CA CYS A 77 -4.17 6.06 -12.80
C CYS A 77 -4.58 7.36 -12.07
N PRO A 78 -4.29 8.56 -12.63
CA PRO A 78 -4.64 9.83 -11.99
C PRO A 78 -6.17 10.03 -11.94
N GLU A 79 -6.87 9.56 -12.97
CA GLU A 79 -8.34 9.62 -13.07
C GLU A 79 -9.06 8.60 -12.18
N ARG A 80 -8.31 7.67 -11.57
CA ARG A 80 -8.83 6.61 -10.69
C ARG A 80 -9.93 5.76 -11.35
N ILE A 81 -9.80 5.47 -12.65
CA ILE A 81 -10.80 4.69 -13.41
C ILE A 81 -10.65 3.17 -13.23
N ILE A 82 -9.55 2.73 -12.63
CA ILE A 82 -9.18 1.32 -12.53
C ILE A 82 -9.59 0.81 -11.15
N SER A 83 -10.29 -0.31 -11.10
CA SER A 83 -10.66 -0.98 -9.86
C SER A 83 -10.67 -2.49 -10.03
N PHE A 84 -10.76 -3.23 -8.93
CA PHE A 84 -11.00 -4.66 -8.91
C PHE A 84 -12.30 -4.90 -8.14
N LYS A 85 -13.02 -5.98 -8.47
CA LYS A 85 -14.29 -6.33 -7.80
C LYS A 85 -14.24 -6.33 -6.27
N ASN A 86 -13.09 -6.67 -5.70
CA ASN A 86 -12.84 -6.75 -4.25
C ASN A 86 -11.72 -5.79 -3.78
N TYR A 87 -11.28 -4.82 -4.61
CA TYR A 87 -10.24 -3.88 -4.23
C TYR A 87 -10.31 -2.62 -5.10
N SER A 88 -10.64 -1.48 -4.50
CA SER A 88 -10.72 -0.20 -5.19
C SER A 88 -10.21 0.94 -4.31
N VAL A 89 -9.87 2.07 -4.93
CA VAL A 89 -9.52 3.30 -4.20
C VAL A 89 -10.62 3.69 -3.21
N GLY A 90 -11.88 3.58 -3.61
CA GLY A 90 -13.04 3.90 -2.76
C GLY A 90 -13.21 2.94 -1.58
N MET A 91 -12.97 1.63 -1.77
CA MET A 91 -13.05 0.66 -0.67
C MET A 91 -12.06 0.98 0.45
N ILE A 92 -10.80 1.23 0.09
CA ILE A 92 -9.74 1.58 1.05
C ILE A 92 -10.04 2.95 1.69
N GLY A 93 -10.49 3.94 0.91
CA GLY A 93 -10.92 5.23 1.45
C GLY A 93 -12.05 5.09 2.48
N ASN A 94 -13.04 4.23 2.22
CA ASN A 94 -14.12 3.95 3.19
C ASN A 94 -13.62 3.26 4.45
N MET A 95 -12.68 2.32 4.33
CA MET A 95 -12.04 1.68 5.48
C MET A 95 -11.30 2.71 6.34
N ILE A 96 -10.51 3.60 5.73
CA ILE A 96 -9.86 4.72 6.41
C ILE A 96 -10.89 5.60 7.11
N LYS A 97 -11.97 5.95 6.42
CA LYS A 97 -13.06 6.78 6.97
C LYS A 97 -13.82 6.13 8.13
N SER A 98 -13.75 4.81 8.26
CA SER A 98 -14.37 4.06 9.36
C SER A 98 -13.49 3.95 10.61
N ILE A 99 -12.20 4.32 10.54
CA ILE A 99 -11.29 4.24 11.69
C ILE A 99 -11.75 5.21 12.79
N ASN A 100 -11.87 4.72 14.01
CA ASN A 100 -12.13 5.58 15.16
C ASN A 100 -10.90 6.44 15.48
N VAL A 101 -11.03 7.76 15.43
CA VAL A 101 -10.01 8.74 15.81
C VAL A 101 -10.42 9.28 17.19
N PRO A 102 -9.60 9.05 18.25
CA PRO A 102 -9.84 9.63 19.57
C PRO A 102 -9.83 11.16 19.52
N ASP A 103 -10.48 11.82 20.46
CA ASP A 103 -10.52 13.27 20.50
C ASP A 103 -9.15 13.86 20.92
N GLU A 104 -8.96 15.16 20.75
CA GLU A 104 -7.72 15.86 21.09
C GLU A 104 -7.34 15.74 22.58
N TYR A 105 -8.34 15.58 23.46
CA TYR A 105 -8.16 15.41 24.91
C TYR A 105 -7.72 14.00 25.33
N ASP A 106 -7.77 13.02 24.42
CA ASP A 106 -7.35 11.64 24.70
C ASP A 106 -5.81 11.46 24.68
N GLU A 107 -5.05 12.54 24.41
CA GLU A 107 -3.58 12.67 24.42
C GLU A 107 -2.78 11.59 23.66
N LYS A 108 -3.42 10.86 22.74
CA LYS A 108 -2.79 9.70 22.09
C LYS A 108 -2.97 9.73 20.57
N PRO A 109 -1.88 9.59 19.79
CA PRO A 109 -1.92 9.76 18.34
C PRO A 109 -2.57 8.56 17.67
N ARG A 110 -3.52 8.74 16.76
CA ARG A 110 -4.01 7.68 15.89
C ARG A 110 -3.04 7.49 14.72
N ILE A 111 -2.39 6.34 14.66
CA ILE A 111 -1.46 6.00 13.57
C ILE A 111 -2.12 5.01 12.62
N LEU A 112 -2.19 5.35 11.34
CA LEU A 112 -2.60 4.43 10.28
C LEU A 112 -1.37 3.81 9.62
N VAL A 113 -1.30 2.48 9.56
CA VAL A 113 -0.26 1.77 8.82
C VAL A 113 -0.88 1.15 7.59
N LEU A 114 -0.52 1.64 6.41
CA LEU A 114 -0.83 0.98 5.15
C LEU A 114 0.26 -0.06 4.88
N ALA A 115 -0.06 -1.32 5.13
CA ALA A 115 0.92 -2.40 5.10
C ALA A 115 0.81 -3.19 3.79
N CYS A 116 1.93 -3.32 3.07
CA CYS A 116 2.03 -4.24 1.95
C CYS A 116 1.74 -5.68 2.41
N GLU A 117 0.79 -6.35 1.78
CA GLU A 117 0.39 -7.73 2.11
C GLU A 117 1.50 -8.78 2.00
N ASN A 118 2.63 -8.48 1.34
CA ASN A 118 3.62 -9.49 0.98
C ASN A 118 4.74 -9.64 2.02
N ASP A 119 5.40 -8.55 2.40
CA ASP A 119 6.45 -8.59 3.44
C ASP A 119 5.98 -7.90 4.72
N ALA A 120 5.30 -6.76 4.60
CA ALA A 120 5.01 -5.92 5.75
C ALA A 120 3.94 -6.53 6.66
N TYR A 121 2.81 -6.96 6.07
CA TYR A 121 1.75 -7.60 6.85
C TYR A 121 2.22 -8.92 7.49
N PRO A 122 2.95 -9.81 6.78
CA PRO A 122 3.48 -11.01 7.42
C PRO A 122 4.54 -10.72 8.49
N ALA A 123 5.35 -9.67 8.35
CA ALA A 123 6.25 -9.24 9.43
C ALA A 123 5.49 -8.76 10.67
N ILE A 124 4.35 -8.08 10.49
CA ILE A 124 3.44 -7.71 11.59
C ILE A 124 2.84 -8.96 12.24
N ASP A 125 2.39 -9.94 11.44
CA ASP A 125 1.89 -11.23 11.95
C ASP A 125 2.97 -11.95 12.76
N MET A 126 4.21 -11.99 12.27
CA MET A 126 5.35 -12.57 12.98
C MET A 126 5.67 -11.84 14.28
N ALA A 127 5.58 -10.49 14.31
CA ALA A 127 5.74 -9.73 15.54
C ALA A 127 4.68 -10.13 16.59
N GLY A 128 3.45 -10.39 16.16
CA GLY A 128 2.38 -10.92 17.02
C GLY A 128 2.65 -12.35 17.52
N ILE A 129 3.10 -13.24 16.65
CA ILE A 129 3.47 -14.64 16.99
C ILE A 129 4.59 -14.67 18.04
N GLU A 130 5.59 -13.80 17.87
CA GLU A 130 6.74 -13.64 18.78
C GLU A 130 6.40 -12.79 20.02
N ARG A 131 5.14 -12.37 20.18
CA ARG A 131 4.62 -11.61 21.32
C ARG A 131 5.33 -10.29 21.56
N LEU A 132 5.78 -9.65 20.48
CA LEU A 132 6.35 -8.31 20.55
C LEU A 132 5.23 -7.31 20.86
N SER A 133 5.49 -6.42 21.82
CA SER A 133 4.56 -5.37 22.20
C SER A 133 4.84 -4.10 21.40
N TYR A 134 3.78 -3.40 21.03
CA TYR A 134 3.82 -2.07 20.42
C TYR A 134 2.61 -1.27 20.89
N ASN A 135 2.64 0.05 20.73
CA ASN A 135 1.58 0.92 21.24
C ASN A 135 0.20 0.59 20.61
N PRO A 136 -0.91 0.66 21.38
CA PRO A 136 -2.24 0.25 20.91
C PRO A 136 -2.93 1.28 20.00
N TRP A 137 -2.23 2.36 19.65
CA TRP A 137 -2.79 3.47 18.88
C TRP A 137 -2.68 3.26 17.36
N VAL A 138 -1.97 2.21 16.96
CA VAL A 138 -1.77 1.82 15.57
C VAL A 138 -2.98 1.08 15.01
N ARG A 139 -3.33 1.34 13.75
CA ARG A 139 -4.33 0.59 12.97
C ARG A 139 -3.69 0.13 11.67
N PHE A 140 -3.60 -1.17 11.48
CA PHE A 140 -3.08 -1.77 10.27
C PHE A 140 -4.18 -1.92 9.24
N LEU A 141 -3.95 -1.41 8.04
CA LEU A 141 -4.82 -1.60 6.89
C LEU A 141 -3.99 -2.24 5.76
N PRO A 142 -4.23 -3.51 5.41
CA PRO A 142 -3.49 -4.17 4.35
C PRO A 142 -3.81 -3.55 3.00
N VAL A 143 -2.78 -3.36 2.19
CA VAL A 143 -2.88 -3.01 0.77
C VAL A 143 -2.12 -4.05 -0.04
N ARG A 144 -2.67 -4.43 -1.20
CA ARG A 144 -2.06 -5.46 -2.06
C ARG A 144 -0.58 -5.22 -2.32
N CYS A 145 -0.25 -3.96 -2.53
CA CYS A 145 1.10 -3.48 -2.73
C CYS A 145 1.14 -1.99 -2.40
N LEU A 146 2.24 -1.48 -1.85
CA LEU A 146 2.43 -0.03 -1.78
C LEU A 146 2.39 0.61 -3.17
N GLY A 147 2.79 -0.08 -4.24
CA GLY A 147 2.65 0.44 -5.60
C GLY A 147 1.19 0.69 -6.04
N SER A 148 0.20 0.21 -5.29
CA SER A 148 -1.22 0.54 -5.49
C SER A 148 -1.70 1.77 -4.72
N MET A 149 -0.81 2.40 -3.94
CA MET A 149 -1.13 3.57 -3.12
C MET A 149 -1.62 4.74 -3.96
N ASN A 150 -2.57 5.48 -3.39
CA ASN A 150 -3.16 6.67 -3.98
C ASN A 150 -3.07 7.84 -2.98
N LEU A 151 -2.76 9.04 -3.48
CA LEU A 151 -2.63 10.25 -2.65
C LEU A 151 -3.91 10.58 -1.89
N VAL A 152 -5.06 10.22 -2.48
CA VAL A 152 -6.39 10.41 -1.87
C VAL A 152 -6.51 9.68 -0.55
N TRP A 153 -5.83 8.55 -0.36
CA TRP A 153 -5.83 7.85 0.93
C TRP A 153 -5.08 8.64 2.01
N MET A 154 -4.03 9.38 1.63
CA MET A 154 -3.30 10.23 2.58
C MET A 154 -4.17 11.41 2.99
N ALA A 155 -4.78 12.07 1.99
CA ALA A 155 -5.70 13.18 2.22
C ALA A 155 -6.91 12.75 3.06
N ASP A 156 -7.61 11.67 2.68
CA ASP A 156 -8.77 11.14 3.42
C ASP A 156 -8.41 10.79 4.88
N ALA A 157 -7.22 10.24 5.12
CA ALA A 157 -6.76 9.90 6.46
C ALA A 157 -6.46 11.15 7.30
N LEU A 158 -5.66 12.08 6.77
CA LEU A 158 -5.28 13.31 7.49
C LEU A 158 -6.50 14.20 7.72
N SER A 159 -7.39 14.37 6.74
CA SER A 159 -8.63 15.14 6.91
C SER A 159 -9.61 14.54 7.91
N LYS A 160 -9.47 13.25 8.26
CA LYS A 160 -10.26 12.62 9.32
C LYS A 160 -9.66 12.82 10.73
N GLY A 161 -8.50 13.45 10.84
CA GLY A 161 -7.79 13.64 12.10
C GLY A 161 -6.84 12.50 12.47
N ILE A 162 -6.51 11.59 11.55
CA ILE A 162 -5.46 10.58 11.80
C ILE A 162 -4.12 11.31 11.95
N ASP A 163 -3.43 11.10 13.07
CA ASP A 163 -2.25 11.89 13.44
C ASP A 163 -1.02 11.61 12.57
N GLY A 164 -0.90 10.38 12.06
CA GLY A 164 0.14 10.03 11.13
C GLY A 164 -0.13 8.76 10.33
N ILE A 165 0.51 8.67 9.18
CA ILE A 165 0.39 7.58 8.22
C ILE A 165 1.76 6.97 7.97
N LEU A 166 1.87 5.67 8.23
CA LEU A 166 3.06 4.88 7.93
C LEU A 166 2.78 3.99 6.73
N LEU A 167 3.51 4.18 5.64
CA LEU A 167 3.52 3.29 4.48
C LEU A 167 4.60 2.23 4.71
N LEU A 168 4.19 0.99 5.01
CA LEU A 168 5.12 -0.08 5.32
C LEU A 168 5.22 -1.05 4.13
N GLY A 169 6.40 -1.09 3.51
CA GLY A 169 6.63 -1.77 2.24
C GLY A 169 7.78 -2.76 2.23
N CYS A 170 7.85 -3.57 1.19
CA CYS A 170 8.99 -4.44 0.91
C CYS A 170 10.24 -3.60 0.63
N ARG A 171 11.43 -4.11 0.96
CA ARG A 171 12.71 -3.52 0.53
C ARG A 171 12.81 -3.44 -1.00
N HIS A 172 13.32 -2.31 -1.52
CA HIS A 172 13.71 -2.14 -2.92
C HIS A 172 15.16 -1.62 -3.03
N GLY A 173 15.73 -1.61 -4.24
CA GLY A 173 17.13 -1.21 -4.46
C GLY A 173 18.08 -2.41 -4.45
N LYS A 174 19.21 -2.31 -3.71
CA LYS A 174 20.29 -3.31 -3.74
C LYS A 174 19.89 -4.66 -3.13
N ASP A 175 19.18 -4.64 -2.00
CA ASP A 175 18.65 -5.83 -1.32
C ASP A 175 17.17 -6.03 -1.68
N TYR A 176 16.92 -6.15 -2.98
CA TYR A 176 15.59 -6.18 -3.55
C TYR A 176 14.75 -7.37 -3.05
N GLN A 177 13.58 -7.10 -2.45
CA GLN A 177 12.64 -8.13 -1.99
C GLN A 177 11.19 -7.86 -2.41
N CYS A 178 10.93 -6.78 -3.16
CA CYS A 178 9.57 -6.46 -3.54
C CYS A 178 8.95 -7.59 -4.40
N HIS A 179 7.74 -8.00 -4.01
CA HIS A 179 7.07 -9.13 -4.63
C HIS A 179 6.47 -8.81 -6.01
N PHE A 180 6.40 -7.52 -6.35
CA PHE A 180 5.80 -7.04 -7.60
C PHE A 180 6.77 -6.22 -8.48
N ILE A 181 8.07 -6.54 -8.46
CA ILE A 181 9.13 -5.96 -9.29
C ILE A 181 9.43 -4.48 -8.97
N LYS A 182 8.44 -3.58 -9.01
CA LYS A 182 8.66 -2.13 -8.81
C LYS A 182 7.72 -1.47 -7.82
N GLY A 183 6.93 -2.27 -7.07
CA GLY A 183 5.87 -1.75 -6.21
C GLY A 183 6.34 -0.72 -5.18
N SER A 184 7.30 -1.10 -4.33
CA SER A 184 7.83 -0.20 -3.29
C SER A 184 8.63 0.97 -3.87
N GLU A 185 9.37 0.74 -4.96
CA GLU A 185 10.11 1.79 -5.68
C GLU A 185 9.17 2.86 -6.23
N LEU A 186 8.07 2.45 -6.88
CA LEU A 186 7.04 3.38 -7.36
C LEU A 186 6.39 4.16 -6.22
N ALA A 187 6.17 3.53 -5.06
CA ALA A 187 5.66 4.21 -3.88
C ALA A 187 6.64 5.27 -3.36
N ASP A 188 7.93 4.94 -3.29
CA ASP A 188 9.00 5.87 -2.88
C ASP A 188 9.09 7.10 -3.80
N ILE A 189 9.07 6.88 -5.12
CA ILE A 189 9.05 7.94 -6.13
C ILE A 189 7.79 8.82 -6.00
N ARG A 190 6.62 8.22 -5.72
CA ARG A 190 5.39 9.00 -5.52
C ARG A 190 5.43 9.79 -4.21
N MET A 191 6.03 9.22 -3.16
CA MET A 191 6.20 9.88 -1.86
C MET A 191 7.17 11.06 -1.92
N SER A 192 8.23 11.00 -2.73
CA SER A 192 9.11 12.17 -2.91
C SER A 192 8.38 13.36 -3.56
N LYS A 193 7.39 13.08 -4.42
CA LYS A 193 6.56 14.09 -5.09
C LYS A 193 5.36 14.57 -4.27
N ILE A 194 4.81 13.72 -3.40
CA ILE A 194 3.60 14.07 -2.63
C ILE A 194 3.89 15.09 -1.54
N LYS A 195 5.11 15.14 -0.99
CA LYS A 195 5.45 16.04 0.12
C LYS A 195 5.06 17.49 -0.19
N GLU A 196 5.48 17.99 -1.36
CA GLU A 196 5.11 19.33 -1.84
C GLU A 196 3.59 19.51 -1.97
N THR A 197 2.87 18.47 -2.42
CA THR A 197 1.40 18.52 -2.55
C THR A 197 0.70 18.57 -1.19
N LEU A 198 1.14 17.77 -0.21
CA LEU A 198 0.57 17.77 1.14
C LEU A 198 0.84 19.09 1.86
N ASP A 199 2.05 19.63 1.73
CA ASP A 199 2.41 20.90 2.36
C ASP A 199 1.58 22.06 1.78
N ARG A 200 1.33 22.06 0.47
CA ARG A 200 0.40 23.02 -0.18
C ARG A 200 -1.04 22.90 0.30
N LEU A 201 -1.45 21.74 0.77
CA LEU A 201 -2.78 21.49 1.34
C LEU A 201 -2.82 21.71 2.87
N VAL A 202 -1.73 22.19 3.47
CA VAL A 202 -1.60 22.40 4.93
C VAL A 202 -1.80 21.08 5.70
N LEU A 203 -1.35 19.97 5.11
CA LEU A 203 -1.49 18.61 5.66
C LEU A 203 -0.19 18.07 6.29
N GLU A 204 0.76 18.95 6.64
CA GLU A 204 2.04 18.65 7.31
C GLU A 204 2.68 17.34 6.83
N SER A 205 3.42 17.36 5.72
CA SER A 205 3.93 16.13 5.08
C SER A 205 4.80 15.23 5.97
N ASP A 206 5.37 15.78 7.05
CA ASP A 206 6.08 15.06 8.12
C ASP A 206 5.20 14.03 8.86
N ARG A 207 3.87 14.12 8.74
CA ARG A 207 2.90 13.13 9.25
C ARG A 207 2.79 11.89 8.38
N VAL A 208 3.45 11.86 7.21
CA VAL A 208 3.48 10.69 6.33
C VAL A 208 4.90 10.15 6.19
N ARG A 209 5.12 8.93 6.67
CA ARG A 209 6.42 8.26 6.64
C ARG A 209 6.34 7.00 5.78
N LEU A 210 7.33 6.77 4.93
CA LEU A 210 7.51 5.50 4.24
C LEU A 210 8.63 4.72 4.91
N GLU A 211 8.40 3.46 5.21
CA GLU A 211 9.37 2.55 5.78
C GLU A 211 9.43 1.23 5.01
N GLN A 212 10.63 0.64 4.98
CA GLN A 212 10.90 -0.56 4.22
C GLN A 212 11.43 -1.66 5.13
N ILE A 213 10.84 -2.84 4.98
CA ILE A 213 11.18 -4.02 5.77
C ILE A 213 11.22 -5.27 4.89
N ALA A 214 12.04 -6.22 5.32
CA ALA A 214 11.96 -7.61 4.91
C ALA A 214 10.93 -8.35 5.77
N ILE A 215 10.40 -9.46 5.27
CA ILE A 215 9.53 -10.34 6.09
C ILE A 215 10.20 -10.80 7.39
N THR A 216 11.54 -10.91 7.39
CA THR A 216 12.35 -11.31 8.55
C THR A 216 12.63 -10.17 9.54
N ASP A 217 12.28 -8.92 9.22
CA ASP A 217 12.54 -7.75 10.07
C ASP A 217 11.45 -7.55 11.14
N TYR A 218 10.68 -8.59 11.49
CA TYR A 218 9.56 -8.50 12.43
C TYR A 218 9.96 -7.92 13.80
N SER A 219 11.20 -8.16 14.24
CA SER A 219 11.75 -7.63 15.49
C SER A 219 11.86 -6.10 15.51
N ARG A 220 11.90 -5.46 14.34
CA ARG A 220 11.99 -3.99 14.19
C ARG A 220 10.63 -3.31 14.17
N ILE A 221 9.53 -4.05 14.09
CA ILE A 221 8.18 -3.47 14.02
C ILE A 221 7.89 -2.55 15.21
N PRO A 222 8.13 -2.95 16.48
CA PRO A 222 7.93 -2.05 17.62
C PRO A 222 8.74 -0.76 17.52
N GLU A 223 10.04 -0.87 17.22
CA GLU A 223 10.95 0.28 17.09
C GLU A 223 10.48 1.27 16.00
N ILE A 224 10.03 0.77 14.86
CA ILE A 224 9.51 1.60 13.76
C ILE A 224 8.25 2.35 14.20
N LEU A 225 7.33 1.66 14.88
CA LEU A 225 6.06 2.24 15.33
C LEU A 225 6.27 3.27 16.44
N ASP A 226 7.14 2.98 17.41
CA ASP A 226 7.39 3.84 18.56
C ASP A 226 8.20 5.08 18.14
N SER A 227 9.22 4.92 17.30
CA SER A 227 9.95 6.07 16.74
C SER A 227 9.04 6.99 15.91
N PHE A 228 8.05 6.43 15.20
CA PHE A 228 7.08 7.24 14.48
C PHE A 228 6.11 7.93 15.44
N ALA A 229 5.64 7.26 16.50
CA ALA A 229 4.80 7.87 17.53
C ALA A 229 5.51 9.03 18.24
N GLU A 230 6.79 8.90 18.57
CA GLU A 230 7.60 9.97 19.15
C GLU A 230 7.69 11.19 18.23
N LYS A 231 7.94 10.96 16.94
CA LYS A 231 7.93 12.05 15.94
C LYS A 231 6.55 12.72 15.88
N LEU A 232 5.45 11.98 15.89
CA LEU A 232 4.11 12.58 15.90
C LEU A 232 3.81 13.36 17.18
N ASN A 233 4.26 12.88 18.34
CA ASN A 233 4.13 13.61 19.60
C ASN A 233 4.85 14.96 19.53
N SER A 234 6.01 15.03 18.87
CA SER A 234 6.73 16.30 18.67
C SER A 234 6.03 17.30 17.74
N LEU A 235 5.16 16.82 16.84
CA LEU A 235 4.34 17.64 15.96
C LEU A 235 3.02 18.08 16.61
N GLY A 236 2.61 17.41 17.68
CA GLY A 236 1.30 17.61 18.31
C GLY A 236 0.14 16.97 17.53
N PRO A 237 -1.10 17.14 18.01
CA PRO A 237 -2.28 16.56 17.39
C PRO A 237 -2.45 17.06 15.95
N ASN A 238 -3.03 16.21 15.09
CA ASN A 238 -3.37 16.63 13.73
C ASN A 238 -4.35 17.84 13.78
N PRO A 239 -4.10 18.92 13.00
CA PRO A 239 -4.98 20.10 12.95
C PRO A 239 -6.45 19.83 12.62
N TYR A 240 -6.74 18.72 11.95
CA TYR A 240 -8.08 18.28 11.58
C TYR A 240 -8.71 17.31 12.60
N LYS A 241 -8.03 17.03 13.72
CA LYS A 241 -8.56 16.16 14.78
C LYS A 241 -9.65 16.89 15.56
N GLY A 242 -10.81 16.25 15.73
CA GLY A 242 -11.97 16.82 16.42
C GLY A 242 -12.93 17.63 15.53
N TYR A 243 -12.70 17.71 14.22
CA TYR A 243 -13.54 18.43 13.24
C TYR A 243 -14.06 17.53 12.11
#